data_AF-A0A7X0LJ46-F1
#
_entry.id   AF-A0A7X0LJ46-F1
#
_cell.length_a   1.000
_cell.length_b   1.000
_cell.length_c   1.000
_cell.angle_alpha   90.00
_cell.angle_beta   90.00
_cell.angle_gamma   90.00
#
_symmetry.space_group_name_H-M   'P 1'
#
loop_
_entity.id
_entity.type
_entity.pdbx_description
1 polymer ?
#
loop_
_entity_poly.entity_id
_entity_poly.type
_entity_poly.pdbx_seq_one_letter_code
_entity_poly.pdbx_strand_id
1 'polypeptide(L)'
;MQNSGHDLSRYAAMVQSLARHAIDIAVDATPHKPREGQRVFSLIEMLPAARQRLGESGLTITAPPVEADVDFTDGRGHSRPIYRCLAFHLAASAGAPATPQWSTDEEDVSLTLWREVVSPSTDTFSKIEAIANTCDSSLHEQALDDGIDFWTYREMVGVHALHLLAQRYQREDWQQRVVEITNYHQHHTQPDYTTYQPWGLAAFLSNPDTIMFGEQQLHDVQTHLQIEGGAGAVLPALLLADAYASLKS
;
A
#
# COMPACT_ATOMS: atom_id res chain seq x y z
N MET A 1 15.44 -22.37 12.94
CA MET A 1 14.71 -21.53 11.96
C MET A 1 15.64 -21.14 10.79
N GLN A 2 16.03 -22.07 9.91
CA GLN A 2 16.94 -21.78 8.79
C GLN A 2 16.25 -21.81 7.40
N ASN A 3 14.93 -22.02 7.34
CA ASN A 3 14.18 -22.08 6.07
C ASN A 3 13.52 -20.75 5.63
N SER A 4 13.50 -19.71 6.46
CA SER A 4 12.73 -18.48 6.16
C SER A 4 13.25 -17.69 4.95
N GLY A 5 14.56 -17.69 4.69
CA GLY A 5 15.15 -16.88 3.61
C GLY A 5 14.89 -17.40 2.19
N HIS A 6 14.76 -18.72 2.03
CA HIS A 6 14.50 -19.33 0.71
C HIS A 6 13.07 -19.04 0.24
N ASP A 7 12.12 -19.02 1.18
CA ASP A 7 10.71 -18.81 0.88
C ASP A 7 10.42 -17.35 0.48
N LEU A 8 11.00 -16.36 1.17
CA LEU A 8 10.83 -14.94 0.80
C LEU A 8 11.34 -14.62 -0.61
N SER A 9 12.45 -15.22 -1.03
CA SER A 9 12.99 -15.04 -2.39
C SER A 9 12.02 -15.55 -3.47
N ARG A 10 11.34 -16.67 -3.20
CA ARG A 10 10.29 -17.21 -4.08
C ARG A 10 9.11 -16.26 -4.16
N TYR A 11 8.61 -15.76 -3.02
CA TYR A 11 7.47 -14.84 -3.01
C TYR A 11 7.79 -13.50 -3.67
N ALA A 12 8.99 -12.96 -3.46
CA ALA A 12 9.44 -11.77 -4.16
C ALA A 12 9.42 -11.97 -5.69
N ALA A 13 9.84 -13.13 -6.19
CA ALA A 13 9.79 -13.43 -7.63
C ALA A 13 8.34 -13.54 -8.16
N MET A 14 7.43 -14.16 -7.39
CA MET A 14 6.00 -14.24 -7.74
C MET A 14 5.37 -12.84 -7.80
N VAL A 15 5.59 -12.02 -6.76
CA VAL A 15 5.10 -10.64 -6.68
C VAL A 15 5.67 -9.81 -7.83
N GLN A 16 6.96 -9.94 -8.15
CA GLN A 16 7.60 -9.24 -9.27
C GLN A 16 6.93 -9.60 -10.60
N SER A 17 6.70 -10.89 -10.86
CA SER A 17 6.07 -11.34 -12.10
C SER A 17 4.66 -10.79 -12.24
N LEU A 18 3.86 -10.85 -11.16
CA LEU A 18 2.50 -10.33 -11.18
C LEU A 18 2.47 -8.80 -11.29
N ALA A 19 3.41 -8.09 -10.64
CA ALA A 19 3.55 -6.63 -10.76
C ALA A 19 3.81 -6.21 -12.20
N ARG A 20 4.75 -6.88 -12.90
CA ARG A 20 5.04 -6.60 -14.31
C ARG A 20 3.81 -6.81 -15.18
N HIS A 21 3.11 -7.92 -15.00
CA HIS A 21 1.89 -8.19 -15.74
C HIS A 21 0.79 -7.15 -15.48
N ALA A 22 0.58 -6.75 -14.22
CA ALA A 22 -0.37 -5.72 -13.85
C ALA A 22 -0.02 -4.36 -14.48
N ILE A 23 1.26 -3.98 -14.50
CA ILE A 23 1.73 -2.75 -15.15
C ILE A 23 1.45 -2.81 -16.66
N ASP A 24 1.72 -3.93 -17.32
CA ASP A 24 1.49 -4.11 -18.75
C ASP A 24 0.00 -4.03 -19.12
N ILE A 25 -0.91 -4.40 -18.21
CA ILE A 25 -2.35 -4.17 -18.39
C ILE A 25 -2.70 -2.69 -18.11
N ALA A 26 -2.10 -2.11 -17.06
CA ALA A 26 -2.43 -0.75 -16.60
C ALA A 26 -2.01 0.37 -17.57
N VAL A 27 -1.03 0.15 -18.46
CA VAL A 27 -0.63 1.18 -19.45
C VAL A 27 -1.74 1.53 -20.44
N ASP A 28 -2.71 0.65 -20.64
CA ASP A 28 -3.87 0.89 -21.49
C ASP A 28 -5.00 1.65 -20.76
N ALA A 29 -4.82 1.95 -19.47
CA ALA A 29 -5.80 2.72 -18.69
C ALA A 29 -5.90 4.16 -19.20
N THR A 30 -7.13 4.64 -19.39
CA THR A 30 -7.37 6.06 -19.66
C THR A 30 -7.58 6.79 -18.33
N PRO A 31 -6.87 7.90 -18.07
CA PRO A 31 -7.11 8.69 -16.88
C PRO A 31 -8.55 9.17 -16.75
N HIS A 32 -9.04 9.24 -15.51
CA HIS A 32 -10.34 9.83 -15.22
C HIS A 32 -10.38 11.29 -15.69
N LYS A 33 -11.47 11.68 -16.35
CA LYS A 33 -11.66 13.07 -16.79
C LYS A 33 -12.25 13.89 -15.63
N PRO A 34 -11.53 14.90 -15.11
CA PRO A 34 -12.04 15.72 -14.02
C PRO A 34 -13.29 16.49 -14.45
N ARG A 35 -14.18 16.77 -13.49
CA ARG A 35 -15.32 17.68 -13.70
C ARG A 35 -14.84 19.12 -13.80
N GLU A 36 -15.70 20.00 -14.33
CA GLU A 36 -15.39 21.44 -14.38
C GLU A 36 -15.08 21.98 -12.98
N GLY A 37 -13.93 22.65 -12.84
CA GLY A 37 -13.44 23.19 -11.57
C GLY A 37 -12.72 22.18 -10.66
N GLN A 38 -12.70 20.88 -10.98
CA GLN A 38 -12.00 19.88 -10.18
C GLN A 38 -10.54 19.73 -10.64
N ARG A 39 -9.62 19.61 -9.69
CA ARG A 39 -8.22 19.24 -9.95
C ARG A 39 -8.01 17.80 -9.52
N VAL A 40 -7.58 16.95 -10.46
CA VAL A 40 -7.36 15.52 -10.22
C VAL A 40 -5.95 15.13 -10.67
N PHE A 41 -5.28 14.34 -9.84
CA PHE A 41 -4.08 13.59 -10.19
C PHE A 41 -4.42 12.11 -10.33
N SER A 42 -4.06 11.51 -11.47
CA SER A 42 -4.30 10.09 -11.72
C SER A 42 -3.12 9.25 -11.23
N LEU A 43 -3.39 8.17 -10.51
CA LEU A 43 -2.38 7.19 -10.11
C LEU A 43 -1.69 6.50 -11.29
N ILE A 44 -2.24 6.58 -12.51
CA ILE A 44 -1.58 6.10 -13.73
C ILE A 44 -0.21 6.78 -13.91
N GLU A 45 -0.09 8.05 -13.52
CA GLU A 45 1.17 8.82 -13.59
C GLU A 45 2.29 8.20 -12.73
N MET A 46 1.97 7.29 -11.81
CA MET A 46 2.93 6.60 -10.94
C MET A 46 3.43 5.26 -11.50
N LEU A 47 2.92 4.79 -12.65
CA LEU A 47 3.41 3.56 -13.29
C LEU A 47 4.92 3.59 -13.59
N PRO A 48 5.54 4.71 -14.05
CA PRO A 48 7.00 4.79 -14.19
C PRO A 48 7.75 4.57 -12.86
N ALA A 49 7.24 5.10 -11.75
CA ALA A 49 7.86 4.92 -10.43
C ALA A 49 7.75 3.46 -9.97
N ALA A 50 6.60 2.81 -10.23
CA ALA A 50 6.42 1.39 -9.98
C ALA A 50 7.39 0.52 -10.81
N ARG A 51 7.56 0.81 -12.11
CA ARG A 51 8.56 0.13 -12.96
C ARG A 51 9.97 0.27 -12.42
N GLN A 52 10.34 1.46 -11.93
CA GLN A 52 11.65 1.69 -11.31
C GLN A 52 11.86 0.84 -10.06
N ARG A 53 10.82 0.67 -9.21
CA ARG A 53 10.87 -0.27 -8.07
C ARG A 53 11.11 -1.73 -8.50
N LEU A 54 10.70 -2.10 -9.71
CA LEU A 54 10.95 -3.42 -10.29
C LEU A 54 12.33 -3.56 -10.97
N GLY A 55 13.18 -2.53 -10.89
CA GLY A 55 14.55 -2.51 -11.40
C GLY A 55 14.72 -1.90 -12.79
N GLU A 56 13.68 -1.31 -13.37
CA GLU A 56 13.82 -0.55 -14.62
C GLU A 56 14.50 0.80 -14.36
N SER A 57 15.29 1.28 -15.33
CA SER A 57 16.07 2.52 -15.19
C SER A 57 15.83 3.47 -16.36
N GLY A 58 16.21 4.74 -16.19
CA GLY A 58 16.07 5.76 -17.23
C GLY A 58 14.63 6.26 -17.46
N LEU A 59 13.73 6.00 -16.51
CA LEU A 59 12.35 6.46 -16.55
C LEU A 59 12.24 7.88 -15.96
N THR A 60 11.46 8.73 -16.62
CA THR A 60 11.11 10.05 -16.09
C THR A 60 9.96 9.90 -15.11
N ILE A 61 10.15 10.38 -13.88
CA ILE A 61 9.13 10.34 -12.83
C ILE A 61 8.53 11.72 -12.65
N THR A 62 7.22 11.83 -12.81
CA THR A 62 6.48 13.07 -12.52
C THR A 62 6.27 13.18 -11.03
N ALA A 63 6.72 14.28 -10.42
CA ALA A 63 6.40 14.56 -9.01
C ALA A 63 4.89 14.82 -8.85
N PRO A 64 4.20 14.21 -7.86
CA PRO A 64 2.81 14.50 -7.60
C PRO A 64 2.60 15.96 -7.15
N PRO A 65 1.43 16.56 -7.44
CA PRO A 65 1.09 17.91 -6.99
C PRO A 65 0.97 17.96 -5.47
N VAL A 66 1.60 18.98 -4.86
CA VAL A 66 1.72 19.13 -3.40
C VAL A 66 0.48 19.73 -2.76
N GLU A 67 -0.34 20.43 -3.55
CA GLU A 67 -1.47 21.21 -3.06
C GLU A 67 -2.56 20.30 -2.50
N ALA A 68 -3.14 20.70 -1.37
CA ALA A 68 -4.13 19.90 -0.64
C ALA A 68 -5.48 19.76 -1.38
N ASP A 69 -5.78 20.66 -2.32
CA ASP A 69 -7.03 20.72 -3.10
C ASP A 69 -7.06 19.79 -4.32
N VAL A 70 -6.01 19.00 -4.55
CA VAL A 70 -5.95 18.03 -5.64
C VAL A 70 -6.45 16.65 -5.19
N ASP A 71 -7.48 16.14 -5.85
CA ASP A 71 -7.94 14.77 -5.61
C ASP A 71 -7.01 13.77 -6.28
N PHE A 72 -6.72 12.67 -5.59
CA PHE A 72 -5.96 11.56 -6.16
C PHE A 72 -6.93 10.45 -6.54
N THR A 73 -6.83 9.94 -7.77
CA THR A 73 -7.76 8.93 -8.29
C THR A 73 -7.05 7.70 -8.82
N ASP A 74 -7.67 6.53 -8.65
CA ASP A 74 -7.24 5.30 -9.32
C ASP A 74 -7.60 5.31 -10.82
N GLY A 75 -7.29 4.21 -11.52
CA GLY A 75 -7.61 4.06 -12.94
C GLY A 75 -9.10 4.08 -13.26
N ARG A 76 -9.99 3.89 -12.27
CA ARG A 76 -11.45 3.97 -12.43
C ARG A 76 -12.02 5.34 -12.02
N GLY A 77 -11.18 6.24 -11.52
CA GLY A 77 -11.61 7.55 -11.03
C GLY A 77 -12.10 7.55 -9.59
N HIS A 78 -11.96 6.44 -8.84
CA HIS A 78 -12.26 6.48 -7.42
C HIS A 78 -11.21 7.30 -6.68
N SER A 79 -11.63 8.11 -5.74
CA SER A 79 -10.72 8.84 -4.87
C SER A 79 -10.73 8.29 -3.45
N ARG A 80 -9.54 8.25 -2.84
CA ARG A 80 -9.30 7.89 -1.44
C ARG A 80 -8.17 8.78 -0.91
N PRO A 81 -8.22 9.25 0.35
CA PRO A 81 -7.13 10.04 0.94
C PRO A 81 -5.76 9.36 0.82
N ILE A 82 -5.72 8.04 0.95
CA ILE A 82 -4.47 7.28 0.92
C ILE A 82 -3.76 7.26 -0.44
N TYR A 83 -4.48 7.48 -1.54
CA TYR A 83 -3.88 7.46 -2.87
C TYR A 83 -2.85 8.57 -3.03
N ARG A 84 -3.07 9.71 -2.37
CA ARG A 84 -2.07 10.78 -2.25
C ARG A 84 -0.79 10.24 -1.61
N CYS A 85 -0.89 9.61 -0.45
CA CYS A 85 0.26 9.08 0.28
C CYS A 85 1.05 8.05 -0.56
N LEU A 86 0.36 7.11 -1.21
CA LEU A 86 0.99 6.12 -2.07
C LEU A 86 1.75 6.78 -3.23
N ALA A 87 1.15 7.76 -3.91
CA ALA A 87 1.80 8.47 -5.01
C ALA A 87 3.10 9.17 -4.57
N PHE A 88 3.07 9.90 -3.45
CA PHE A 88 4.25 10.57 -2.92
C PHE A 88 5.34 9.59 -2.48
N HIS A 89 4.98 8.48 -1.83
CA HIS A 89 5.92 7.43 -1.44
C HIS A 89 6.63 6.80 -2.65
N LEU A 90 5.87 6.49 -3.71
CA LEU A 90 6.41 5.93 -4.94
C LEU A 90 7.35 6.93 -5.64
N ALA A 91 6.93 8.18 -5.80
CA ALA A 91 7.72 9.23 -6.42
C ALA A 91 9.03 9.52 -5.65
N ALA A 92 8.95 9.67 -4.33
CA ALA A 92 10.11 9.93 -3.49
C ALA A 92 11.14 8.79 -3.58
N SER A 93 10.68 7.54 -3.51
CA SER A 93 11.55 6.37 -3.61
C SER A 93 12.12 6.15 -5.01
N ALA A 94 11.50 6.75 -6.04
CA ALA A 94 12.01 6.79 -7.40
C ALA A 94 12.93 8.00 -7.68
N GLY A 95 13.22 8.82 -6.67
CA GLY A 95 14.13 9.96 -6.78
C GLY A 95 13.46 11.27 -7.22
N ALA A 96 12.13 11.35 -7.18
CA ALA A 96 11.35 12.58 -7.41
C ALA A 96 10.61 13.00 -6.12
N PRO A 97 11.35 13.38 -5.05
CA PRO A 97 10.73 13.72 -3.77
C PRO A 97 9.89 14.98 -3.90
N ALA A 98 8.72 14.94 -3.27
CA ALA A 98 7.86 16.09 -3.08
C ALA A 98 7.19 15.97 -1.70
N THR A 99 6.93 17.10 -1.06
CA THR A 99 6.31 17.14 0.27
C THR A 99 4.86 17.56 0.12
N PRO A 100 3.89 16.66 0.34
CA PRO A 100 2.47 17.02 0.31
C PRO A 100 2.10 18.00 1.42
N GLN A 101 1.13 18.85 1.13
CA GLN A 101 0.38 19.58 2.14
C GLN A 101 -0.77 18.71 2.65
N TRP A 102 -0.91 18.63 3.96
CA TRP A 102 -1.94 17.85 4.62
C TRP A 102 -2.97 18.78 5.27
N SER A 103 -4.24 18.39 5.22
CA SER A 103 -5.22 18.92 6.17
C SER A 103 -4.91 18.39 7.58
N THR A 104 -5.00 19.25 8.59
CA THR A 104 -4.79 18.88 10.00
C THR A 104 -5.96 18.13 10.61
N ASP A 105 -7.11 18.09 9.93
CA ASP A 105 -8.40 17.80 10.57
C ASP A 105 -8.78 16.31 10.56
N GLU A 106 -7.95 15.45 9.95
CA GLU A 106 -8.24 14.02 9.80
C GLU A 106 -7.36 13.18 10.75
N GLU A 107 -7.99 12.65 11.80
CA GLU A 107 -7.43 11.74 12.79
C GLU A 107 -7.72 10.28 12.42
N ASP A 108 -7.10 9.79 11.34
CA ASP A 108 -7.11 8.35 11.01
C ASP A 108 -5.73 7.73 11.26
N VAL A 109 -5.69 6.55 11.90
CA VAL A 109 -4.45 5.84 12.24
C VAL A 109 -3.67 5.47 10.98
N SER A 110 -4.35 4.96 9.95
CA SER A 110 -3.70 4.56 8.70
C SER A 110 -3.10 5.76 7.98
N LEU A 111 -3.82 6.89 7.96
CA LEU A 111 -3.33 8.13 7.38
C LEU A 111 -2.15 8.71 8.18
N THR A 112 -2.18 8.61 9.50
CA THR A 112 -1.07 9.03 10.37
C THR A 112 0.21 8.25 10.05
N LEU A 113 0.11 6.92 9.93
CA LEU A 113 1.23 6.06 9.56
C LEU A 113 1.75 6.40 8.15
N TRP A 114 0.85 6.55 7.17
CA TRP A 114 1.25 6.89 5.80
C TRP A 114 1.86 8.28 5.64
N ARG A 115 1.40 9.26 6.43
CA ARG A 115 2.03 10.59 6.47
C ARG A 115 3.48 10.49 6.92
N GLU A 116 3.79 9.64 7.90
CA GLU A 116 5.17 9.35 8.30
C GLU A 116 5.96 8.63 7.21
N VAL A 117 5.34 7.66 6.51
CA VAL A 117 5.99 6.96 5.38
C VAL A 117 6.42 7.98 4.33
N VAL A 118 5.60 8.99 4.04
CA VAL A 118 5.87 9.98 3.01
C VAL A 118 6.81 11.10 3.48
N SER A 119 6.58 11.62 4.68
CA SER A 119 7.25 12.80 5.21
C SER A 119 7.59 12.57 6.68
N PRO A 120 8.71 11.87 6.97
CA PRO A 120 9.16 11.59 8.33
C PRO A 120 9.21 12.85 9.19
N SER A 121 8.69 12.77 10.41
CA SER A 121 8.74 13.88 11.37
C SER A 121 8.97 13.35 12.79
N THR A 122 9.72 14.12 13.59
CA THR A 122 9.92 13.80 15.01
C THR A 122 8.62 13.91 15.81
N ASP A 123 7.68 14.74 15.35
CA ASP A 123 6.45 15.05 16.09
C ASP A 123 5.41 13.92 16.01
N THR A 124 5.47 13.11 14.95
CA THR A 124 4.59 11.96 14.69
C THR A 124 5.13 10.67 15.31
N PHE A 125 6.43 10.61 15.62
CA PHE A 125 7.08 9.40 16.11
C PHE A 125 6.45 8.84 17.39
N SER A 126 6.16 9.70 18.37
CA SER A 126 5.53 9.28 19.64
C SER A 126 4.12 8.73 19.43
N LYS A 127 3.37 9.27 18.45
CA LYS A 127 2.05 8.75 18.07
C LYS A 127 2.16 7.36 17.45
N ILE A 128 3.14 7.15 16.58
CA ILE A 128 3.39 5.85 15.95
C ILE A 128 3.84 4.83 16.98
N GLU A 129 4.67 5.23 17.93
CA GLU A 129 5.06 4.36 19.04
C GLU A 129 3.86 3.98 19.90
N ALA A 130 2.92 4.90 20.15
CA ALA A 130 1.67 4.56 20.84
C ALA A 130 0.80 3.59 20.01
N ILE A 131 0.70 3.80 18.69
CA ILE A 131 -0.02 2.90 17.78
C ILE A 131 0.63 1.50 17.78
N ALA A 132 1.95 1.42 17.65
CA ALA A 132 2.67 0.16 17.56
C ALA A 132 2.65 -0.64 18.88
N ASN A 133 2.50 0.02 20.02
CA ASN A 133 2.47 -0.60 21.35
C ASN A 133 1.06 -0.96 21.84
N THR A 134 0.01 -0.79 21.04
CA THR A 134 -1.30 -1.35 21.40
C THR A 134 -1.27 -2.88 21.31
N CYS A 135 -1.74 -3.58 22.34
CA CYS A 135 -1.68 -5.05 22.41
C CYS A 135 -2.98 -5.74 21.94
N ASP A 136 -2.83 -6.99 21.47
CA ASP A 136 -3.88 -8.01 21.30
C ASP A 136 -5.06 -7.68 20.37
N SER A 137 -4.89 -6.77 19.40
CA SER A 137 -5.98 -6.45 18.46
C SER A 137 -5.50 -5.99 17.09
N SER A 138 -6.48 -5.75 16.22
CA SER A 138 -6.39 -4.91 15.03
C SER A 138 -5.75 -3.54 15.29
N LEU A 139 -5.38 -2.84 14.23
CA LEU A 139 -4.75 -1.53 14.28
C LEU A 139 -5.75 -0.41 14.62
N HIS A 140 -6.98 -0.56 14.15
CA HIS A 140 -8.12 0.30 14.37
C HIS A 140 -9.18 -0.48 15.16
N GLU A 141 -9.77 0.20 16.15
CA GLU A 141 -11.00 -0.29 16.74
C GLU A 141 -12.14 -0.21 15.71
N GLN A 142 -12.89 -1.30 15.53
CA GLN A 142 -14.07 -1.29 14.67
C GLN A 142 -15.24 -0.63 15.41
N ALA A 143 -15.66 0.55 14.94
CA ALA A 143 -16.87 1.19 15.47
C ALA A 143 -18.14 0.40 15.08
N LEU A 144 -19.20 0.50 15.89
CA LEU A 144 -20.44 -0.24 15.67
C LEU A 144 -21.15 0.10 14.36
N ASP A 145 -20.95 1.31 13.86
CA ASP A 145 -21.49 1.81 12.60
C ASP A 145 -20.51 1.67 11.43
N ASP A 146 -19.34 1.08 11.67
CA ASP A 146 -18.33 0.90 10.63
C ASP A 146 -18.61 -0.37 9.81
N GLY A 147 -18.82 -0.19 8.50
CA GLY A 147 -18.97 -1.30 7.57
C GLY A 147 -17.70 -2.14 7.55
N ILE A 148 -17.84 -3.47 7.59
CA ILE A 148 -16.70 -4.39 7.68
C ILE A 148 -15.67 -4.14 6.56
N ASP A 149 -16.11 -3.82 5.34
CA ASP A 149 -15.23 -3.55 4.21
C ASP A 149 -14.43 -2.25 4.39
N PHE A 150 -15.06 -1.22 4.95
CA PHE A 150 -14.39 0.07 5.16
C PHE A 150 -13.36 -0.03 6.28
N TRP A 151 -13.75 -0.64 7.41
CA TRP A 151 -12.83 -0.92 8.51
C TRP A 151 -11.65 -1.77 8.03
N THR A 152 -11.92 -2.89 7.36
CA THR A 152 -10.88 -3.79 6.83
C THR A 152 -9.95 -3.09 5.85
N TYR A 153 -10.49 -2.22 4.98
CA TYR A 153 -9.66 -1.42 4.08
C TYR A 153 -8.68 -0.55 4.85
N ARG A 154 -9.13 0.15 5.91
CA ARG A 154 -8.26 0.99 6.75
C ARG A 154 -7.20 0.17 7.49
N GLU A 155 -7.57 -1.02 7.97
CA GLU A 155 -6.64 -1.98 8.57
C GLU A 155 -5.52 -2.36 7.60
N MET A 156 -5.87 -2.87 6.42
CA MET A 156 -4.88 -3.35 5.44
C MET A 156 -3.96 -2.21 4.97
N VAL A 157 -4.53 -1.02 4.77
CA VAL A 157 -3.76 0.19 4.45
C VAL A 157 -2.79 0.56 5.57
N GLY A 158 -3.23 0.48 6.83
CA GLY A 158 -2.41 0.79 7.99
C GLY A 158 -1.31 -0.25 8.23
N VAL A 159 -1.62 -1.55 8.07
CA VAL A 159 -0.63 -2.66 8.12
C VAL A 159 0.47 -2.44 7.08
N HIS A 160 0.12 -2.02 5.87
CA HIS A 160 1.10 -1.69 4.84
C HIS A 160 2.06 -0.60 5.33
N ALA A 161 1.53 0.53 5.81
CA ALA A 161 2.39 1.62 6.29
C ALA A 161 3.24 1.21 7.50
N LEU A 162 2.65 0.53 8.49
CA LEU A 162 3.40 0.10 9.67
C LEU A 162 4.53 -0.86 9.29
N HIS A 163 4.31 -1.76 8.33
CA HIS A 163 5.36 -2.63 7.81
C HIS A 163 6.51 -1.85 7.17
N LEU A 164 6.20 -0.86 6.31
CA LEU A 164 7.23 0.01 5.72
C LEU A 164 8.01 0.81 6.77
N LEU A 165 7.32 1.32 7.80
CA LEU A 165 7.95 2.06 8.89
C LEU A 165 8.84 1.15 9.75
N ALA A 166 8.37 -0.06 10.07
CA ALA A 166 9.12 -1.05 10.83
C ALA A 166 10.43 -1.43 10.12
N GLN A 167 10.40 -1.58 8.79
CA GLN A 167 11.60 -1.79 7.98
C GLN A 167 12.52 -0.56 7.96
N ARG A 168 11.96 0.63 7.67
CA ARG A 168 12.73 1.88 7.57
C ARG A 168 13.49 2.21 8.86
N TYR A 169 12.82 2.08 10.00
CA TYR A 169 13.38 2.42 11.30
C TYR A 169 14.08 1.24 11.99
N GLN A 170 14.08 0.05 11.38
CA GLN A 170 14.67 -1.17 11.93
C GLN A 170 14.18 -1.46 13.36
N ARG A 171 12.87 -1.30 13.58
CA ARG A 171 12.20 -1.46 14.88
C ARG A 171 11.61 -2.86 15.00
N GLU A 172 12.28 -3.74 15.75
CA GLU A 172 11.85 -5.13 15.96
C GLU A 172 10.47 -5.22 16.65
N ASP A 173 10.19 -4.31 17.58
CA ASP A 173 8.90 -4.20 18.26
C ASP A 173 7.77 -3.86 17.27
N TRP A 174 8.02 -2.99 16.29
CA TRP A 174 7.03 -2.66 15.26
C TRP A 174 6.86 -3.81 14.25
N GLN A 175 7.92 -4.54 13.94
CA GLN A 175 7.83 -5.76 13.13
C GLN A 175 6.98 -6.83 13.83
N GLN A 176 7.20 -7.02 15.13
CA GLN A 176 6.40 -7.93 15.94
C GLN A 176 4.93 -7.52 15.96
N ARG A 177 4.64 -6.21 16.08
CA ARG A 177 3.27 -5.71 15.99
C ARG A 177 2.62 -6.02 14.63
N VAL A 178 3.35 -5.89 13.53
CA VAL A 178 2.84 -6.27 12.20
C VAL A 178 2.52 -7.77 12.13
N VAL A 179 3.34 -8.63 12.73
CA VAL A 179 3.08 -10.07 12.84
C VAL A 179 1.79 -10.34 13.62
N GLU A 180 1.58 -9.64 14.75
CA GLU A 180 0.37 -9.78 15.55
C GLU A 180 -0.90 -9.37 14.79
N ILE A 181 -0.87 -8.22 14.09
CA ILE A 181 -2.03 -7.72 13.34
C ILE A 181 -2.35 -8.65 12.16
N THR A 182 -1.33 -9.10 11.41
CA THR A 182 -1.54 -10.05 10.30
C THR A 182 -2.12 -11.37 10.81
N ASN A 183 -1.60 -11.89 11.93
CA ASN A 183 -2.17 -13.06 12.58
C ASN A 183 -3.62 -12.82 13.02
N TYR A 184 -3.94 -11.67 13.59
CA TYR A 184 -5.31 -11.33 13.96
C TYR A 184 -6.24 -11.41 12.75
N HIS A 185 -5.91 -10.79 11.64
CA HIS A 185 -6.76 -10.79 10.44
C HIS A 185 -6.91 -12.19 9.81
N GLN A 186 -5.84 -12.99 9.81
CA GLN A 186 -5.89 -14.36 9.33
C GLN A 186 -6.90 -15.22 10.12
N HIS A 187 -6.99 -15.01 11.43
CA HIS A 187 -7.84 -15.82 12.31
C HIS A 187 -9.26 -15.28 12.49
N HIS A 188 -9.48 -13.97 12.33
CA HIS A 188 -10.75 -13.34 12.71
C HIS A 188 -11.53 -12.76 11.54
N THR A 189 -10.86 -12.19 10.55
CA THR A 189 -11.55 -11.38 9.54
C THR A 189 -11.54 -12.01 8.16
N GLN A 190 -10.51 -12.80 7.82
CA GLN A 190 -10.26 -13.37 6.49
C GLN A 190 -10.77 -12.43 5.39
N PRO A 191 -10.10 -11.29 5.19
CA PRO A 191 -10.71 -10.17 4.49
C PRO A 191 -10.82 -10.42 2.98
N ASP A 192 -11.86 -11.17 2.58
CA ASP A 192 -12.08 -11.68 1.22
C ASP A 192 -12.46 -10.58 0.21
N TYR A 193 -13.06 -9.48 0.66
CA TYR A 193 -13.55 -8.41 -0.23
C TYR A 193 -12.53 -7.30 -0.54
N THR A 194 -11.39 -7.27 0.18
CA THR A 194 -10.32 -6.29 -0.06
C THR A 194 -9.09 -6.90 -0.75
N THR A 195 -9.16 -8.17 -1.16
CA THR A 195 -7.99 -8.94 -1.63
C THR A 195 -7.43 -8.49 -2.99
N TYR A 196 -8.23 -7.84 -3.82
CA TYR A 196 -7.78 -7.37 -5.14
C TYR A 196 -7.00 -6.06 -5.11
N GLN A 197 -6.99 -5.34 -3.97
CA GLN A 197 -6.09 -4.23 -3.71
C GLN A 197 -5.13 -4.69 -2.61
N PRO A 198 -3.97 -5.27 -2.97
CA PRO A 198 -3.14 -6.07 -2.05
C PRO A 198 -2.34 -5.21 -1.05
N TRP A 199 -3.03 -4.37 -0.30
CA TRP A 199 -2.47 -3.58 0.80
C TRP A 199 -1.93 -4.51 1.88
N GLY A 200 -0.69 -4.26 2.32
CA GLY A 200 -0.05 -5.07 3.35
C GLY A 200 0.42 -6.45 2.88
N LEU A 201 0.37 -6.75 1.57
CA LEU A 201 0.79 -8.05 1.02
C LEU A 201 2.18 -8.50 1.49
N ALA A 202 3.16 -7.59 1.49
CA ALA A 202 4.52 -7.90 1.95
C ALA A 202 4.54 -8.33 3.43
N ALA A 203 3.69 -7.74 4.29
CA ALA A 203 3.58 -8.12 5.69
C ALA A 203 3.06 -9.55 5.84
N PHE A 204 1.99 -9.91 5.11
CA PHE A 204 1.42 -11.25 5.14
C PHE A 204 2.37 -12.32 4.59
N LEU A 205 3.08 -12.02 3.50
CA LEU A 205 4.06 -12.93 2.90
C LEU A 205 5.34 -13.06 3.75
N SER A 206 5.65 -12.07 4.57
CA SER A 206 6.81 -12.10 5.48
C SER A 206 6.57 -12.92 6.74
N ASN A 207 5.31 -13.19 7.09
CA ASN A 207 4.93 -13.97 8.26
C ASN A 207 4.52 -15.40 7.85
N PRO A 208 5.28 -16.45 8.26
CA PRO A 208 4.97 -17.83 7.92
C PRO A 208 3.56 -18.28 8.30
N ASP A 209 3.02 -17.76 9.41
CA ASP A 209 1.69 -18.16 9.90
C ASP A 209 0.54 -17.60 9.05
N THR A 210 0.82 -16.57 8.25
CA THR A 210 -0.19 -15.90 7.42
C THR A 210 0.10 -15.99 5.92
N ILE A 211 1.10 -16.80 5.54
CA ILE A 211 1.60 -16.88 4.17
C ILE A 211 0.54 -17.35 3.18
N MET A 212 -0.32 -18.28 3.61
CA MET A 212 -1.46 -18.78 2.82
C MET A 212 -2.41 -17.64 2.43
N PHE A 213 -2.57 -16.63 3.30
CA PHE A 213 -3.40 -15.47 2.98
C PHE A 213 -2.74 -14.54 1.98
N GLY A 214 -1.43 -14.33 2.10
CA GLY A 214 -0.67 -13.62 1.07
C GLY A 214 -0.74 -14.31 -0.29
N GLU A 215 -0.69 -15.63 -0.33
CA GLU A 215 -0.90 -16.42 -1.57
C GLU A 215 -2.32 -16.24 -2.13
N GLN A 216 -3.34 -16.23 -1.27
CA GLN A 216 -4.72 -15.96 -1.68
C GLN A 216 -4.87 -14.56 -2.29
N GLN A 217 -4.27 -13.52 -1.68
CA GLN A 217 -4.28 -12.17 -2.24
C GLN A 217 -3.63 -12.12 -3.64
N LEU A 218 -2.51 -12.81 -3.84
CA LEU A 218 -1.86 -12.90 -5.16
C LEU A 218 -2.79 -13.54 -6.20
N HIS A 219 -3.48 -14.63 -5.83
CA HIS A 219 -4.44 -15.29 -6.70
C HIS A 219 -5.64 -14.39 -7.03
N ASP A 220 -6.15 -13.64 -6.05
CA ASP A 220 -7.31 -12.77 -6.23
C ASP A 220 -6.98 -11.57 -7.11
N VAL A 221 -5.79 -10.99 -6.94
CA VAL A 221 -5.28 -9.95 -7.84
C VAL A 221 -5.16 -10.51 -9.26
N GLN A 222 -4.56 -11.69 -9.43
CA GLN A 222 -4.43 -12.31 -10.76
C GLN A 222 -5.80 -12.52 -11.42
N THR A 223 -6.81 -12.96 -10.66
CA THR A 223 -8.17 -13.16 -11.15
C THR A 223 -8.81 -11.81 -11.54
N HIS A 224 -8.69 -10.79 -10.71
CA HIS A 224 -9.27 -9.47 -10.98
C HIS A 224 -8.64 -8.75 -12.16
N LEU A 225 -7.34 -8.91 -12.39
CA LEU A 225 -6.65 -8.35 -13.56
C LEU A 225 -7.27 -8.84 -14.88
N GLN A 226 -7.78 -10.07 -14.92
CA GLN A 226 -8.44 -10.64 -16.10
C GLN A 226 -9.84 -10.07 -16.35
N ILE A 227 -10.51 -9.59 -15.30
CA ILE A 227 -11.90 -9.14 -15.35
C ILE A 227 -11.99 -7.63 -15.60
N GLU A 228 -11.12 -6.86 -14.95
CA GLU A 228 -11.32 -5.42 -14.75
C GLU A 228 -10.52 -4.52 -15.72
N GLY A 229 -9.69 -5.13 -16.57
CA GLY A 229 -8.92 -4.46 -17.61
C GLY A 229 -7.92 -3.41 -17.09
N GLY A 230 -7.50 -2.51 -17.98
CA GLY A 230 -6.45 -1.51 -17.71
C GLY A 230 -6.73 -0.63 -16.49
N ALA A 231 -7.92 -0.04 -16.43
CA ALA A 231 -8.33 0.83 -15.32
C ALA A 231 -8.31 0.11 -13.96
N GLY A 232 -8.72 -1.16 -13.92
CA GLY A 232 -8.68 -1.97 -12.70
C GLY A 232 -7.27 -2.40 -12.28
N ALA A 233 -6.31 -2.45 -13.20
CA ALA A 233 -4.95 -2.90 -12.95
C ALA A 233 -4.04 -1.83 -12.32
N VAL A 234 -4.41 -0.54 -12.38
CA VAL A 234 -3.54 0.57 -11.93
C VAL A 234 -3.14 0.43 -10.47
N LEU A 235 -4.10 0.40 -9.55
CA LEU A 235 -3.77 0.35 -8.12
C LEU A 235 -3.06 -0.97 -7.72
N PRO A 236 -3.51 -2.16 -8.16
CA PRO A 236 -2.79 -3.40 -7.89
C PRO A 236 -1.34 -3.38 -8.39
N ALA A 237 -1.09 -2.82 -9.59
CA ALA A 237 0.26 -2.69 -10.14
C ALA A 237 1.18 -1.88 -9.22
N LEU A 238 0.70 -0.74 -8.70
CA LEU A 238 1.46 0.11 -7.78
C LEU A 238 1.76 -0.60 -6.45
N LEU A 239 0.76 -1.26 -5.88
CA LEU A 239 0.88 -1.97 -4.60
C LEU A 239 1.81 -3.19 -4.70
N LEU A 240 1.70 -3.98 -5.77
CA LEU A 240 2.58 -5.12 -6.01
C LEU A 240 4.04 -4.68 -6.21
N ALA A 241 4.29 -3.57 -6.91
CA ALA A 241 5.64 -3.04 -7.09
C ALA A 241 6.26 -2.57 -5.77
N ASP A 242 5.46 -1.97 -4.89
CA ASP A 242 5.91 -1.58 -3.55
C ASP A 242 6.15 -2.79 -2.64
N ALA A 243 5.25 -3.78 -2.67
CA ALA A 243 5.41 -5.03 -1.94
C ALA A 243 6.67 -5.80 -2.38
N TYR A 244 6.98 -5.83 -3.69
CA TYR A 244 8.23 -6.40 -4.20
C TYR A 244 9.46 -5.72 -3.61
N ALA A 245 9.48 -4.38 -3.59
CA ALA A 245 10.61 -3.62 -3.03
C ALA A 245 10.80 -3.92 -1.54
N SER A 246 9.70 -4.02 -0.80
CA SER A 246 9.69 -4.34 0.64
C SER A 246 10.13 -5.79 0.93
N LEU A 247 9.76 -6.77 0.10
CA LEU A 247 10.24 -8.16 0.24
C LEU A 247 11.73 -8.33 -0.13
N LYS A 248 12.35 -7.34 -0.78
CA LYS A 248 13.75 -7.35 -1.20
C LYS A 248 14.70 -6.64 -0.24
N SER A 249 14.19 -5.80 0.65
CA SER A 249 14.98 -5.02 1.62
C SER A 249 15.40 -5.88 2.80
#